data_AF-A0AAD6UPJ9-F1
#
_entry.id   AF-A0AAD6UPJ9-F1
#
_cell.length_a   1.000
_cell.length_b   1.000
_cell.length_c   1.000
_cell.angle_alpha   90.00
_cell.angle_beta   90.00
_cell.angle_gamma   90.00
#
_symmetry.space_group_name_H-M   'P 1'
#
loop_
_entity.id
_entity.type
_entity.pdbx_description
1 polymer ?
#
loop_
_entity_poly.entity_id
_entity_poly.type
_entity_poly.pdbx_seq_one_letter_code
_entity_poly.pdbx_strand_id
1 'polypeptide(L)'
;DYLAYSTPLPTTKFSAIYFAKLTFQTASQLEYPSICAPKTTSAWTFTNEVPSDISSHVVVAQEAIPHIDDLNPILKEMEAAYHRGSRSVAVTFTIPGAAVNFLYSFAKIQTLKFINNNKAAVESARDLVEYLSSTSLLTKPLLDQFIAQRIHSKIFGFHFTNFPLWKLSCLLGEEWLHEDVLNALSELLYVSTAARSDDDHPSILILPTS
;
A
#
# COMPACT_ATOMS: atom_id res chain seq x y z
N ASP A 1 -22.18 -1.41 -16.77
CA ASP A 1 -21.40 -0.43 -16.01
C ASP A 1 -20.00 -0.98 -15.80
N TYR A 2 -18.98 -0.31 -16.37
CA TYR A 2 -17.58 -0.73 -16.30
C TYR A 2 -17.03 -0.68 -14.87
N LEU A 3 -17.41 0.33 -14.08
CA LEU A 3 -16.89 0.48 -12.73
C LEU A 3 -17.37 -0.66 -11.84
N ALA A 4 -18.67 -0.96 -11.86
CA ALA A 4 -19.21 -2.11 -11.13
C ALA A 4 -18.59 -3.45 -11.58
N TYR A 5 -18.29 -3.59 -12.87
CA TYR A 5 -17.71 -4.81 -13.42
C TYR A 5 -16.22 -5.01 -13.07
N SER A 6 -15.45 -3.92 -13.10
CA SER A 6 -14.01 -3.95 -12.87
C SER A 6 -13.61 -3.75 -11.42
N THR A 7 -14.53 -3.37 -10.53
CA THR A 7 -14.22 -3.15 -9.11
C THR A 7 -14.17 -4.48 -8.36
N PRO A 8 -13.05 -4.81 -7.68
CA PRO A 8 -12.98 -5.98 -6.81
C PRO A 8 -14.02 -5.89 -5.70
N LEU A 9 -14.58 -7.03 -5.30
CA LEU A 9 -15.53 -7.06 -4.18
C LEU A 9 -14.85 -6.53 -2.89
N PRO A 10 -15.60 -5.84 -2.01
CA PRO A 10 -15.09 -5.35 -0.73
C PRO A 10 -14.44 -6.43 0.16
N THR A 11 -14.88 -7.67 0.01
CA THR A 11 -14.41 -8.84 0.76
C THR A 11 -13.17 -9.49 0.14
N THR A 12 -12.79 -9.12 -1.09
CA THR A 12 -11.61 -9.66 -1.77
C THR A 12 -10.34 -9.19 -1.08
N LYS A 13 -9.42 -10.14 -0.79
CA LYS A 13 -8.08 -9.85 -0.29
C LYS A 13 -7.36 -8.89 -1.25
N PHE A 14 -6.66 -7.90 -0.72
CA PHE A 14 -5.99 -6.84 -1.49
C PHE A 14 -6.91 -5.89 -2.28
N SER A 15 -8.22 -5.87 -2.01
CA SER A 15 -9.10 -4.80 -2.49
C SER A 15 -8.73 -3.44 -1.87
N ALA A 16 -9.28 -2.35 -2.41
CA ALA A 16 -9.13 -1.02 -1.81
C ALA A 16 -9.60 -0.99 -0.34
N ILE A 17 -10.71 -1.66 -0.03
CA ILE A 17 -11.27 -1.73 1.32
C ILE A 17 -10.39 -2.57 2.24
N TYR A 18 -9.78 -3.64 1.72
CA TYR A 18 -8.79 -4.42 2.45
C TYR A 18 -7.61 -3.55 2.89
N PHE A 19 -6.98 -2.82 1.96
CA PHE A 19 -5.85 -1.95 2.29
C PHE A 19 -6.23 -0.79 3.21
N ALA A 20 -7.43 -0.21 3.04
CA ALA A 20 -7.92 0.84 3.93
C ALA A 20 -8.11 0.38 5.39
N LYS A 21 -8.29 -0.92 5.63
CA LYS A 21 -8.46 -1.52 6.96
C LYS A 21 -7.20 -2.21 7.47
N LEU A 22 -6.14 -2.30 6.66
CA LEU A 22 -4.93 -3.04 6.99
C LEU A 22 -4.22 -2.38 8.19
N THR A 23 -3.98 -3.16 9.24
CA THR A 23 -3.25 -2.71 10.44
C THR A 23 -1.78 -3.08 10.36
N PHE A 24 -0.96 -2.45 11.19
CA PHE A 24 0.47 -2.80 11.32
C PHE A 24 0.66 -4.26 11.71
N GLN A 25 -0.14 -4.77 12.66
CA GLN A 25 -0.12 -6.17 13.08
C GLN A 25 -0.42 -7.13 11.92
N THR A 26 -1.45 -6.83 11.12
CA THR A 26 -1.77 -7.69 9.97
C THR A 26 -0.74 -7.55 8.85
N ALA A 27 -0.22 -6.33 8.61
CA ALA A 27 0.79 -6.09 7.58
C ALA A 27 2.10 -6.83 7.86
N SER A 28 2.56 -6.88 9.12
CA SER A 28 3.80 -7.58 9.49
C SER A 28 3.71 -9.09 9.26
N GLN A 29 2.53 -9.68 9.42
CA GLN A 29 2.25 -11.10 9.23
C GLN A 29 1.76 -11.44 7.81
N LEU A 30 1.57 -10.44 6.95
CA LEU A 30 0.97 -10.62 5.64
C LEU A 30 1.95 -11.29 4.69
N GLU A 31 1.58 -12.47 4.20
CA GLU A 31 2.19 -13.05 3.00
C GLU A 31 1.83 -12.20 1.79
N TYR A 32 2.76 -11.32 1.41
CA TYR A 32 2.61 -10.42 0.29
C TYR A 32 3.05 -11.11 -1.00
N PRO A 33 2.27 -11.01 -2.10
CA PRO A 33 2.65 -11.62 -3.37
C PRO A 33 3.93 -10.99 -3.92
N SER A 34 4.72 -11.78 -4.63
CA SER A 34 5.92 -11.27 -5.30
C SER A 34 5.52 -10.43 -6.51
N ILE A 35 6.13 -9.26 -6.65
CA ILE A 35 5.94 -8.42 -7.83
C ILE A 35 7.12 -8.66 -8.76
N CYS A 36 6.84 -9.08 -9.99
CA CYS A 36 7.84 -9.28 -11.02
C CYS A 36 8.59 -7.97 -11.33
N ALA A 37 9.78 -8.10 -11.91
CA ALA A 37 10.49 -6.95 -12.46
C ALA A 37 9.67 -6.29 -13.60
N PRO A 38 9.88 -4.99 -13.86
CA PRO A 38 9.30 -4.34 -15.02
C PRO A 38 9.67 -5.06 -16.32
N LYS A 39 8.82 -4.98 -17.36
CA LYS A 39 9.01 -5.58 -18.68
C LYS A 39 9.01 -7.12 -18.68
N THR A 40 8.32 -7.73 -17.73
CA THR A 40 8.12 -9.19 -17.70
C THR A 40 6.86 -9.60 -18.45
N THR A 41 5.90 -8.70 -18.61
CA THR A 41 4.76 -8.91 -19.50
C THR A 41 5.16 -8.66 -20.95
N SER A 42 5.14 -9.70 -21.79
CA SER A 42 5.58 -9.62 -23.19
C SER A 42 4.46 -9.35 -24.18
N ALA A 43 3.24 -9.79 -23.86
CA ALA A 43 2.06 -9.57 -24.69
C ALA A 43 0.80 -9.58 -23.84
N TRP A 44 -0.24 -8.92 -24.33
CA TRP A 44 -1.58 -9.03 -23.76
C TRP A 44 -2.65 -8.80 -24.84
N THR A 45 -3.84 -9.36 -24.64
CA THR A 45 -4.99 -9.15 -25.52
C THR A 45 -6.29 -9.17 -24.73
N PHE A 46 -7.20 -8.26 -25.07
CA PHE A 46 -8.55 -8.26 -24.49
C PHE A 46 -9.39 -9.34 -25.15
N THR A 47 -10.14 -10.10 -24.35
CA THR A 47 -11.00 -11.17 -24.85
C THR A 47 -12.42 -11.02 -24.31
N ASN A 48 -13.36 -11.64 -25.02
CA ASN A 48 -14.78 -11.64 -24.65
C ASN A 48 -15.09 -12.77 -23.66
N GLU A 49 -14.09 -13.60 -23.36
CA GLU A 49 -14.18 -14.72 -22.45
C GLU A 49 -14.43 -14.22 -21.04
N VAL A 50 -15.44 -14.79 -20.38
CA VAL A 50 -15.69 -14.57 -18.96
C VAL A 50 -14.94 -15.69 -18.24
N PRO A 51 -13.88 -15.38 -17.47
CA PRO A 51 -13.10 -16.42 -16.83
C PRO A 51 -13.97 -17.22 -15.85
N SER A 52 -13.89 -18.54 -15.90
CA SER A 52 -14.56 -19.42 -14.94
C SER A 52 -13.65 -19.82 -13.77
N ASP A 53 -12.33 -19.75 -13.96
CA ASP A 53 -11.36 -20.15 -12.97
C ASP A 53 -11.23 -19.10 -11.85
N ILE A 54 -11.16 -19.57 -10.61
CA ILE A 54 -10.91 -18.77 -9.41
C ILE A 54 -9.59 -18.00 -9.57
N SER A 55 -8.56 -18.63 -10.16
CA SER A 55 -7.26 -18.01 -10.39
C SER A 55 -7.33 -16.78 -11.31
N SER A 56 -8.40 -16.61 -12.08
CA SER A 56 -8.63 -15.42 -12.92
C SER A 56 -9.28 -14.26 -12.19
N HIS A 57 -9.85 -14.50 -11.00
CA HIS A 57 -10.62 -13.52 -10.22
C HIS A 57 -9.92 -13.07 -8.94
N VAL A 58 -9.11 -13.94 -8.33
CA VAL A 58 -8.41 -13.65 -7.08
C VAL A 58 -6.91 -13.88 -7.21
N VAL A 59 -6.14 -13.22 -6.35
CA VAL A 59 -4.70 -13.47 -6.22
C VAL A 59 -4.50 -14.69 -5.33
N VAL A 60 -3.89 -15.74 -5.87
CA VAL A 60 -3.66 -16.97 -5.12
C VAL A 60 -2.36 -16.88 -4.32
N ALA A 61 -2.18 -17.76 -3.32
CA ALA A 61 -0.98 -17.77 -2.51
C ALA A 61 0.26 -17.99 -3.39
N GLN A 62 1.32 -17.22 -3.14
CA GLN A 62 2.60 -17.28 -3.87
C GLN A 62 2.52 -16.94 -5.37
N GLU A 63 1.40 -16.39 -5.84
CA GLU A 63 1.30 -15.88 -7.21
C GLU A 63 2.26 -14.70 -7.40
N ALA A 64 3.13 -14.81 -8.41
CA ALA A 64 3.91 -13.69 -8.89
C ALA A 64 3.03 -12.80 -9.79
N ILE A 65 2.98 -11.50 -9.50
CA ILE A 65 2.12 -10.55 -10.20
C ILE A 65 2.94 -9.59 -11.06
N PRO A 66 2.36 -9.00 -12.13
CA PRO A 66 3.06 -8.03 -12.96
C PRO A 66 3.40 -6.75 -12.20
N HIS A 67 4.49 -6.11 -12.62
CA HIS A 67 4.84 -4.76 -12.19
C HIS A 67 3.81 -3.74 -12.68
N ILE A 68 3.64 -2.63 -11.96
CA ILE A 68 2.70 -1.57 -12.32
C ILE A 68 2.94 -0.99 -13.73
N ASP A 69 4.21 -0.91 -14.15
CA ASP A 69 4.56 -0.42 -15.48
C ASP A 69 4.01 -1.28 -16.61
N ASP A 70 3.92 -2.59 -16.37
CA ASP A 70 3.36 -3.56 -17.31
C ASP A 70 1.82 -3.55 -17.27
N LEU A 71 1.24 -3.25 -16.10
CA LEU A 71 -0.21 -3.13 -15.93
C LEU A 71 -0.79 -1.83 -16.50
N ASN A 72 -0.03 -0.74 -16.48
CA ASN A 72 -0.50 0.59 -16.85
C ASN A 72 -1.08 0.68 -18.27
N PRO A 73 -0.46 0.09 -19.31
CA PRO A 73 -1.06 0.03 -20.65
C PRO A 73 -2.43 -0.68 -20.65
N ILE A 74 -2.54 -1.82 -19.97
CA ILE A 74 -3.78 -2.59 -19.86
C ILE A 74 -4.85 -1.74 -19.15
N LEU A 75 -4.52 -1.17 -17.98
CA LEU A 75 -5.42 -0.34 -17.18
C LEU A 75 -6.00 0.84 -17.96
N LYS A 76 -5.22 1.48 -18.82
CA LYS A 76 -5.65 2.61 -19.66
C LYS A 76 -6.68 2.22 -20.72
N GLU A 77 -6.62 0.98 -21.21
CA GLU A 77 -7.47 0.52 -22.31
C GLU A 77 -8.68 -0.31 -21.87
N MET A 78 -8.71 -0.77 -20.61
CA MET A 78 -9.75 -1.65 -20.06
C MET A 78 -11.18 -1.12 -20.24
N GLU A 79 -11.40 0.17 -19.99
CA GLU A 79 -12.74 0.76 -20.11
C GLU A 79 -13.21 0.77 -21.57
N ALA A 80 -12.34 1.16 -22.50
CA ALA A 80 -12.65 1.12 -23.92
C ALA A 80 -12.89 -0.32 -24.40
N ALA A 81 -12.10 -1.28 -23.93
CA ALA A 81 -12.28 -2.70 -24.23
C ALA A 81 -13.59 -3.26 -23.69
N TYR A 82 -14.00 -2.87 -22.48
CA TYR A 82 -15.30 -3.24 -21.90
C TYR A 82 -16.46 -2.84 -22.82
N HIS A 83 -16.44 -1.60 -23.30
CA HIS A 83 -17.46 -1.05 -24.21
C HIS A 83 -17.45 -1.73 -25.58
N ARG A 84 -16.31 -2.29 -26.01
CA ARG A 84 -16.21 -3.15 -27.21
C ARG A 84 -16.65 -4.60 -26.99
N GLY A 85 -17.08 -4.96 -25.78
CA GLY A 85 -17.58 -6.30 -25.46
C GLY A 85 -16.59 -7.22 -24.75
N SER A 86 -15.35 -6.77 -24.51
CA SER A 86 -14.36 -7.56 -23.77
C SER A 86 -14.71 -7.67 -22.29
N ARG A 87 -14.29 -8.78 -21.68
CA ARG A 87 -14.61 -9.16 -20.29
C ARG A 87 -13.37 -9.56 -19.49
N SER A 88 -12.29 -9.92 -20.16
CA SER A 88 -11.02 -10.28 -19.53
C SER A 88 -9.82 -9.88 -20.39
N VAL A 89 -8.63 -10.09 -19.83
CA VAL A 89 -7.34 -9.87 -20.50
C VAL A 89 -6.55 -11.16 -20.42
N ALA A 90 -6.13 -11.68 -21.57
CA ALA A 90 -5.11 -12.71 -21.62
C ALA A 90 -3.74 -12.01 -21.60
N VAL A 91 -2.89 -12.36 -20.64
CA VAL A 91 -1.58 -11.75 -20.39
C VAL A 91 -0.51 -12.84 -20.48
N THR A 92 0.55 -12.57 -21.24
CA THR A 92 1.70 -13.47 -21.39
C THR A 92 2.87 -12.92 -20.57
N PHE A 93 3.37 -13.73 -19.64
CA PHE A 93 4.60 -13.46 -18.91
C PHE A 93 5.76 -14.17 -19.58
N THR A 94 6.87 -13.47 -19.71
CA THR A 94 8.16 -14.06 -20.04
C THR A 94 8.97 -14.20 -18.75
N ILE A 95 9.05 -15.42 -18.25
CA ILE A 95 9.94 -15.80 -17.14
C ILE A 95 11.12 -16.60 -17.70
N PRO A 96 12.27 -16.68 -17.00
CA PRO A 96 13.42 -17.43 -17.48
C PRO A 96 13.04 -18.87 -17.84
N GLY A 97 13.09 -19.21 -19.13
CA GLY A 97 12.83 -20.55 -19.64
C GLY A 97 11.37 -20.86 -20.06
N ALA A 98 10.41 -19.95 -19.86
CA ALA A 98 9.01 -20.20 -20.30
C ALA A 98 8.20 -18.91 -20.56
N ALA A 99 7.27 -19.01 -21.50
CA ALA A 99 6.17 -18.06 -21.65
C ALA A 99 4.91 -18.66 -21.04
N VAL A 100 4.30 -17.97 -20.07
CA VAL A 100 3.10 -18.44 -19.38
C VAL A 100 1.95 -17.48 -19.65
N ASN A 101 0.79 -18.02 -20.03
CA ASN A 101 -0.40 -17.24 -20.30
C ASN A 101 -1.36 -17.31 -19.12
N PHE A 102 -1.84 -16.16 -18.68
CA PHE A 102 -2.87 -16.02 -17.67
C PHE A 102 -4.07 -15.31 -18.24
N LEU A 103 -5.26 -15.75 -17.84
CA LEU A 103 -6.49 -15.04 -18.12
C LEU A 103 -6.91 -14.29 -16.86
N TYR A 104 -6.99 -12.97 -16.92
CA TYR A 104 -7.36 -12.13 -15.79
C TYR A 104 -8.69 -11.41 -16.04
N SER A 105 -9.58 -11.50 -15.07
CA SER A 105 -10.73 -10.61 -15.00
C SER A 105 -10.29 -9.15 -14.80
N PHE A 106 -11.15 -8.20 -15.18
CA PHE A 106 -10.87 -6.78 -14.96
C PHE A 106 -10.77 -6.45 -13.46
N ALA A 107 -11.56 -7.12 -12.63
CA ALA A 107 -11.45 -7.04 -11.17
C ALA A 107 -10.10 -7.53 -10.66
N LYS A 108 -9.57 -8.63 -11.20
CA LYS A 108 -8.22 -9.07 -10.85
C LYS A 108 -7.17 -8.03 -11.23
N ILE A 109 -7.19 -7.47 -12.43
CA ILE A 109 -6.24 -6.40 -12.84
C ILE A 109 -6.28 -5.21 -11.87
N GLN A 110 -7.46 -4.76 -11.43
CA GLN A 110 -7.57 -3.70 -10.42
C GLN A 110 -6.99 -4.13 -9.06
N THR A 111 -7.14 -5.40 -8.68
CA THR A 111 -6.52 -5.96 -7.47
C THR A 111 -5.00 -5.94 -7.58
N LEU A 112 -4.43 -6.34 -8.72
CA LEU A 112 -2.99 -6.28 -8.98
C LEU A 112 -2.44 -4.85 -8.90
N LYS A 113 -3.21 -3.87 -9.39
CA LYS A 113 -2.91 -2.43 -9.23
C LYS A 113 -2.87 -2.04 -7.75
N PHE A 114 -3.86 -2.44 -6.95
CA PHE A 114 -3.89 -2.11 -5.52
C PHE A 114 -2.70 -2.70 -4.77
N ILE A 115 -2.29 -3.92 -5.11
CA ILE A 115 -1.07 -4.54 -4.56
C ILE A 115 0.14 -3.68 -4.92
N ASN A 116 0.39 -3.42 -6.21
CA ASN A 116 1.53 -2.59 -6.61
C ASN A 116 1.57 -1.24 -5.88
N ASN A 117 0.45 -0.55 -5.77
CA ASN A 117 0.37 0.76 -5.13
C ASN A 117 0.57 0.75 -3.61
N ASN A 118 0.38 -0.39 -2.95
CA ASN A 118 0.50 -0.51 -1.49
C ASN A 118 1.77 -1.26 -1.05
N LYS A 119 2.63 -1.68 -1.98
CA LYS A 119 3.85 -2.44 -1.67
C LYS A 119 4.71 -1.70 -0.64
N ALA A 120 5.07 -0.45 -0.93
CA ALA A 120 5.92 0.35 -0.04
C ALA A 120 5.28 0.51 1.35
N ALA A 121 3.98 0.82 1.42
CA ALA A 121 3.29 0.98 2.69
C ALA A 121 3.31 -0.29 3.56
N VAL A 122 3.18 -1.46 2.94
CA VAL A 122 3.19 -2.75 3.64
C VAL A 122 4.60 -3.12 4.09
N GLU A 123 5.62 -2.92 3.25
CA GLU A 123 7.03 -3.13 3.58
C GLU A 123 7.45 -2.22 4.74
N SER A 124 7.22 -0.91 4.61
CA SER A 124 7.47 0.07 5.68
C SER A 124 6.78 -0.26 7.00
N ALA A 125 5.52 -0.73 6.94
CA ALA A 125 4.80 -1.13 8.15
C ALA A 125 5.41 -2.37 8.81
N ARG A 126 5.88 -3.34 8.02
CA ARG A 126 6.56 -4.53 8.54
C ARG A 126 7.87 -4.17 9.23
N ASP A 127 8.69 -3.36 8.57
CA ASP A 127 10.00 -2.95 9.10
C ASP A 127 9.84 -2.15 10.40
N LEU A 128 8.82 -1.29 10.48
CA LEU A 128 8.51 -0.53 11.68
C LEU A 128 8.05 -1.42 12.84
N VAL A 129 7.24 -2.44 12.59
CA VAL A 129 6.84 -3.39 13.63
C VAL A 129 8.04 -4.21 14.10
N GLU A 130 8.90 -4.67 13.19
CA GLU A 130 10.11 -5.42 13.53
C GLU A 130 11.06 -4.59 14.40
N TYR A 131 11.31 -3.33 14.01
CA TYR A 131 12.14 -2.42 14.78
C TYR A 131 11.55 -2.09 16.16
N LEU A 132 10.27 -1.72 16.24
CA LEU A 132 9.64 -1.40 17.51
C LEU A 132 9.51 -2.62 18.44
N SER A 133 9.42 -3.83 17.89
CA SER A 133 9.38 -5.07 18.67
C SER A 133 10.75 -5.50 19.18
N SER A 134 11.82 -5.13 18.46
CA SER A 134 13.21 -5.44 18.84
C SER A 134 13.84 -4.40 19.75
N THR A 135 13.24 -3.21 19.87
CA THR A 135 13.71 -2.12 20.72
C THR A 135 12.88 -1.98 21.99
N SER A 136 13.46 -1.35 23.03
CA SER A 136 12.75 -0.98 24.27
C SER A 136 12.13 0.42 24.20
N LEU A 137 11.99 1.00 23.00
CA LEU A 137 11.48 2.36 22.80
C LEU A 137 10.04 2.52 23.28
N LEU A 138 9.21 1.51 23.05
CA LEU A 138 7.82 1.50 23.50
C LEU A 138 7.63 0.45 24.60
N THR A 139 6.83 0.80 25.60
CA THR A 139 6.31 -0.21 26.53
C THR A 139 5.37 -1.15 25.78
N LYS A 140 5.27 -2.41 26.22
CA LYS A 140 4.40 -3.40 25.57
C LYS A 140 2.95 -2.92 25.34
N PRO A 141 2.28 -2.25 26.30
CA PRO A 141 0.93 -1.74 26.06
C PRO A 141 0.85 -0.68 24.95
N LEU A 142 1.87 0.18 24.83
CA LEU A 142 1.93 1.20 23.78
C LEU A 142 2.23 0.57 22.42
N LEU A 143 3.10 -0.44 22.39
CA LEU A 143 3.36 -1.21 21.18
C LEU A 143 2.08 -1.92 20.70
N ASP A 144 1.34 -2.57 21.59
CA ASP A 144 0.08 -3.25 21.27
C ASP A 144 -0.96 -2.27 20.70
N GLN A 145 -1.07 -1.07 21.29
CA GLN A 145 -1.94 0.01 20.78
C GLN A 145 -1.50 0.52 19.40
N PHE A 146 -0.19 0.65 19.19
CA PHE A 146 0.38 1.09 17.93
C PHE A 146 0.14 0.07 16.81
N ILE A 147 0.44 -1.21 17.03
CA ILE A 147 0.31 -2.23 16.00
C ILE A 147 -1.16 -2.51 15.61
N ALA A 148 -2.11 -2.16 16.48
CA ALA A 148 -3.54 -2.21 16.19
C ALA A 148 -4.03 -1.08 15.27
N GLN A 149 -3.22 -0.02 15.05
CA GLN A 149 -3.59 1.07 14.15
C GLN A 149 -3.55 0.65 12.69
N ARG A 150 -4.38 1.31 11.87
CA ARG A 150 -4.35 1.14 10.41
C ARG A 150 -3.13 1.83 9.85
N ILE A 151 -2.45 1.20 8.89
CA ILE A 151 -1.21 1.73 8.31
C ILE A 151 -1.43 3.05 7.56
N HIS A 152 -2.64 3.25 7.01
CA HIS A 152 -3.08 4.46 6.31
C HIS A 152 -3.82 5.46 7.20
N SER A 153 -3.95 5.20 8.51
CA SER A 153 -4.44 6.24 9.44
C SER A 153 -3.50 7.44 9.40
N LYS A 154 -4.04 8.64 9.56
CA LYS A 154 -3.25 9.86 9.56
C LYS A 154 -2.53 10.02 10.90
N ILE A 155 -1.32 10.56 10.85
CA ILE A 155 -0.70 11.16 12.04
C ILE A 155 -1.45 12.47 12.29
N PHE A 156 -2.10 12.57 13.43
CA PHE A 156 -2.75 13.81 13.84
C PHE A 156 -1.74 14.62 14.66
N GLY A 157 -1.23 15.72 14.08
CA GLY A 157 -0.60 16.83 14.79
C GLY A 157 -1.62 17.94 15.12
N PHE A 158 -1.13 19.08 15.58
CA PHE A 158 -1.91 20.32 15.75
C PHE A 158 -2.14 21.01 14.40
N HIS A 159 -1.22 20.90 13.45
CA HIS A 159 -1.48 21.21 12.05
C HIS A 159 -1.97 19.96 11.31
N PHE A 160 -3.01 20.09 10.48
CA PHE A 160 -3.53 18.98 9.65
C PHE A 160 -2.46 18.46 8.67
N THR A 161 -1.64 17.49 9.08
CA THR A 161 -0.79 16.75 8.15
C THR A 161 -1.62 15.63 7.50
N ASN A 162 -1.59 15.53 6.17
CA ASN A 162 -2.21 14.43 5.43
C ASN A 162 -1.24 13.24 5.32
N PHE A 163 -0.57 12.92 6.42
CA PHE A 163 0.56 12.00 6.45
C PHE A 163 0.14 10.64 7.01
N PRO A 164 0.20 9.54 6.23
CA PRO A 164 -0.19 8.22 6.70
C PRO A 164 0.86 7.62 7.66
N LEU A 165 0.41 6.86 8.65
CA LEU A 165 1.24 6.31 9.73
C LEU A 165 2.40 5.44 9.23
N TRP A 166 2.22 4.66 8.16
CA TRP A 166 3.27 3.76 7.66
C TRP A 166 4.56 4.50 7.28
N LYS A 167 4.48 5.77 6.90
CA LYS A 167 5.65 6.57 6.55
C LYS A 167 6.52 6.94 7.75
N LEU A 168 6.12 6.64 8.98
CA LEU A 168 7.02 6.69 10.15
C LEU A 168 8.25 5.80 9.99
N SER A 169 8.22 4.82 9.07
CA SER A 169 9.40 4.03 8.72
C SER A 169 10.59 4.87 8.24
N CYS A 170 10.38 6.10 7.74
CA CYS A 170 11.47 6.97 7.33
C CYS A 170 12.41 7.35 8.50
N LEU A 171 12.00 7.10 9.75
CA LEU A 171 12.82 7.27 10.95
C LEU A 171 13.79 6.11 11.21
N LEU A 172 13.64 4.98 10.50
CA LEU A 172 14.38 3.74 10.75
C LEU A 172 15.70 3.63 9.95
N GLY A 173 16.00 4.58 9.08
CA GLY A 173 17.20 4.60 8.26
C GLY A 173 17.70 6.01 7.94
N GLU A 174 18.76 6.09 7.15
CA GLU A 174 19.27 7.35 6.57
C GLU A 174 18.42 7.81 5.37
N GLU A 175 17.11 7.64 5.46
CA GLU A 175 16.20 8.17 4.44
C GLU A 175 15.99 9.66 4.66
N TRP A 176 15.68 10.38 3.57
CA TRP A 176 15.27 11.77 3.66
C TRP A 176 14.03 11.86 4.55
N LEU A 177 14.19 12.46 5.73
CA LEU A 177 13.09 12.67 6.66
C LEU A 177 12.01 13.48 5.96
N HIS A 178 10.80 12.92 5.93
CA HIS A 178 9.66 13.64 5.40
C HIS A 178 9.36 14.84 6.29
N GLU A 179 9.15 15.99 5.67
CA GLU A 179 8.83 17.26 6.32
C GLU A 179 7.64 17.15 7.28
N ASP A 180 6.59 16.43 6.90
CA ASP A 180 5.44 16.17 7.77
C ASP A 180 5.81 15.45 9.08
N VAL A 181 6.83 14.57 9.06
CA VAL A 181 7.33 13.86 10.27
C VAL A 181 8.11 14.83 11.13
N LEU A 182 8.95 15.67 10.52
CA LEU A 182 9.68 16.71 11.24
C LEU A 182 8.72 17.71 11.87
N ASN A 183 7.71 18.16 11.15
CA ASN A 183 6.68 19.07 11.63
C ASN A 183 5.90 18.45 12.81
N ALA A 184 5.44 17.21 12.69
CA ALA A 184 4.73 16.52 13.77
C ALA A 184 5.61 16.31 15.02
N LEU A 185 6.87 15.88 14.87
CA LEU A 185 7.80 15.72 15.99
C LEU A 185 8.14 17.06 16.64
N SER A 186 8.29 18.10 15.84
CA SER A 186 8.58 19.46 16.32
C SER A 186 7.40 19.99 17.14
N GLU A 187 6.17 19.86 16.65
CA GLU A 187 4.95 20.22 17.39
C GLU A 187 4.85 19.47 18.73
N LEU A 188 5.11 18.16 18.73
CA LEU A 188 5.13 17.36 19.97
C LEU A 188 6.21 17.85 20.95
N LEU A 189 7.40 18.17 20.45
CA LEU A 189 8.49 18.70 21.26
C LEU A 189 8.12 20.04 21.89
N TYR A 190 7.55 20.96 21.11
CA TYR A 190 7.08 22.26 21.59
C TYR A 190 6.11 22.11 22.76
N VAL A 191 5.07 21.28 22.59
CA VAL A 191 4.05 21.07 23.62
C VAL A 191 4.63 20.37 24.85
N SER A 192 5.49 19.36 24.66
CA SER A 192 6.13 18.70 25.80
C SER A 192 7.02 19.65 26.62
N THR A 193 7.62 20.64 25.97
CA THR A 193 8.44 21.66 26.61
C THR A 193 7.55 22.69 27.31
N ALA A 194 6.48 23.15 26.65
CA ALA A 194 5.50 24.07 27.22
C ALA A 194 4.78 23.50 28.44
N ALA A 195 4.43 22.21 28.41
CA ALA A 195 3.76 21.54 29.54
C ALA A 195 4.70 21.29 30.73
N ARG A 196 6.02 21.41 30.53
CA ARG A 196 7.04 21.27 31.58
C ARG A 196 7.55 22.61 32.10
N SER A 197 7.24 23.73 31.43
CA SER A 197 7.58 25.06 31.93
C SER A 197 6.43 25.57 32.79
N ASP A 198 6.74 25.92 34.03
CA ASP A 198 5.73 26.32 35.04
C ASP A 198 5.16 27.73 34.83
N ASP A 199 5.62 28.50 33.82
CA ASP A 199 5.01 29.77 33.37
C ASP A 199 5.80 30.48 32.25
N ASP A 200 7.01 30.02 31.92
CA ASP A 200 7.77 30.58 30.80
C ASP A 200 7.30 29.99 29.47
N HIS A 201 6.92 30.83 28.51
CA HIS A 201 6.69 30.37 27.14
C HIS A 201 7.91 29.58 26.64
N PRO A 202 7.72 28.42 26.00
CA PRO A 202 8.84 27.66 25.45
C PRO A 202 9.65 28.56 24.52
N SER A 203 10.95 28.70 24.79
CA SER A 203 11.89 29.53 24.03
C SER A 203 12.29 28.93 22.68
N ILE A 204 11.49 27.97 22.19
CA ILE A 204 11.68 27.26 20.93
C ILE A 204 10.62 27.76 19.95
N LEU A 205 11.04 28.53 18.94
CA LEU A 205 10.21 28.88 17.80
C LEU A 205 10.36 27.79 16.74
N ILE A 206 9.27 27.07 16.48
CA ILE A 206 9.22 26.06 15.43
C ILE A 206 8.50 26.69 14.24
N LEU A 207 9.27 27.00 13.20
CA LEU A 207 8.71 27.46 11.94
C LEU A 207 8.46 26.22 11.08
N PRO A 208 7.19 25.84 10.83
CA PRO A 208 6.92 24.77 9.88
C PRO A 208 7.52 25.16 8.54
N THR A 209 8.35 24.29 7.97
CA THR A 209 8.78 24.44 6.60
C THR A 209 7.64 23.97 5.68
N SER A 210 7.53 24.63 4.54
CA SER A 210 6.38 24.63 3.63
C SER A 210 6.37 23.50 2.61
#